data_AF-A0A7S0PSX2-F1
#
_entry.id   AF-A0A7S0PSX2-F1
#
_cell.length_a   1.000
_cell.length_b   1.000
_cell.length_c   1.000
_cell.angle_alpha   90.00
_cell.angle_beta   90.00
_cell.angle_gamma   90.00
#
_symmetry.space_group_name_H-M   'P 1'
#
loop_
_entity.id
_entity.type
_entity.pdbx_description
1 polymer ?
#
loop_
_entity_poly.entity_id
_entity_poly.type
_entity_poly.pdbx_seq_one_letter_code
_entity_poly.pdbx_strand_id
1 'polypeptide(L)'
;KSKTAPLAGRIMTNERITAADWEQETRHIRLRVDVHNVSSQSSLPYHAGDVATILPWNNQDEVNNFLSVIPESIRAIADNEIEIGVPVGDSSGSTSSWPRRCTLRGLLTYCADIHSLPEREDLRALSIYCRQEHEMGKDQKERLLFLSETSGAALYADYILREKRSWADLLYDFDSISWEGPSSSGEPILTMEVLLALLPPIRPRHFSIASAPSTQLVENG
;
A
#
# COMPACT_ATOMS: atom_id res chain seq x y z
N LYS A 1 -1.29 16.87 -12.61
CA LYS A 1 -0.27 16.08 -11.86
C LYS A 1 1.00 16.05 -12.70
N SER A 2 2.14 16.47 -12.16
CA SER A 2 3.42 16.50 -12.90
C SER A 2 3.76 15.10 -13.39
N LYS A 3 3.93 14.94 -14.71
CA LYS A 3 4.26 13.69 -15.41
C LYS A 3 5.77 13.46 -15.48
N THR A 4 6.46 13.62 -14.35
CA THR A 4 7.91 13.40 -14.30
C THR A 4 8.18 12.15 -13.48
N ALA A 5 9.00 11.25 -14.03
CA ALA A 5 9.47 10.08 -13.30
C ALA A 5 10.21 10.55 -12.04
N PRO A 6 10.06 9.85 -10.89
CA PRO A 6 10.79 10.19 -9.68
C PRO A 6 12.30 10.10 -9.95
N LEU A 7 13.06 11.03 -9.37
CA LEU A 7 14.52 10.97 -9.39
C LEU A 7 15.01 9.99 -8.33
N ALA A 8 16.00 9.16 -8.69
CA ALA A 8 16.71 8.35 -7.72
C ALA A 8 17.66 9.23 -6.89
N GLY A 9 17.92 8.83 -5.66
CA GLY A 9 18.88 9.53 -4.81
C GLY A 9 19.42 8.63 -3.71
N ARG A 10 20.59 9.01 -3.20
CA ARG A 10 21.31 8.33 -2.13
C ARG A 10 21.16 9.08 -0.82
N ILE A 11 20.86 8.36 0.26
CA ILE A 11 20.93 8.90 1.62
C ILE A 11 22.41 9.09 1.96
N MET A 12 22.81 10.34 2.20
CA MET A 12 24.16 10.73 2.60
C MET A 12 24.29 10.84 4.12
N THR A 13 23.20 11.18 4.80
CA THR A 13 23.15 11.34 6.26
C THR A 13 21.79 10.90 6.75
N ASN A 14 21.75 10.21 7.89
CA ASN A 14 20.54 9.82 8.60
C ASN A 14 20.84 9.78 10.10
N GLU A 15 20.68 10.92 10.76
CA GLU A 15 21.13 11.13 12.13
C GLU A 15 19.96 11.50 13.03
N ARG A 16 19.85 10.86 14.20
CA ARG A 16 18.90 11.27 15.23
C ARG A 16 19.33 12.62 15.80
N ILE A 17 18.41 13.59 15.82
CA ILE A 17 18.64 14.93 16.38
C ILE A 17 17.96 15.16 17.73
N THR A 18 17.20 14.17 18.19
CA THR A 18 16.57 14.15 19.52
C THR A 18 17.44 13.36 20.51
N ALA A 19 17.35 13.67 21.80
CA ALA A 19 18.02 12.89 22.84
C ALA A 19 17.53 11.44 22.84
N ALA A 20 18.39 10.48 23.22
CA ALA A 20 18.11 9.03 23.10
C ALA A 20 16.90 8.56 23.92
N ASP A 21 16.66 9.21 25.05
CA ASP A 21 15.58 8.99 26.00
C ASP A 21 14.27 9.71 25.62
N TRP A 22 14.27 10.50 24.57
CA TRP A 22 13.06 11.14 24.05
C TRP A 22 12.16 10.14 23.32
N GLU A 23 10.86 10.16 23.59
CA GLU A 23 9.90 9.17 23.06
C GLU A 23 9.73 9.26 21.53
N GLN A 24 9.84 10.46 20.96
CA GLN A 24 9.65 10.67 19.52
C GLN A 24 10.98 10.90 18.80
N GLU A 25 11.45 9.90 18.07
CA GLU A 25 12.70 10.02 17.32
C GLU A 25 12.56 10.94 16.08
N THR A 26 13.16 12.13 16.14
CA THR A 26 13.35 13.00 14.97
C THR A 26 14.72 12.78 14.34
N ARG A 27 14.77 12.67 13.01
CA ARG A 27 16.00 12.45 12.22
C ARG A 27 16.27 13.55 11.21
N HIS A 28 17.54 13.93 11.08
CA HIS A 28 18.07 14.74 9.99
C HIS A 28 18.56 13.80 8.87
N ILE A 29 17.92 13.92 7.71
CA ILE A 29 18.23 13.11 6.53
C ILE A 29 18.72 14.03 5.41
N ARG A 30 19.91 13.72 4.87
CA ARG A 30 20.46 14.39 3.70
C ARG A 30 20.43 13.45 2.50
N LEU A 31 19.84 13.91 1.39
CA LEU A 31 19.76 13.17 0.14
C LEU A 31 20.66 13.80 -0.91
N ARG A 32 21.45 12.99 -1.60
CA ARG A 32 22.08 13.36 -2.88
C ARG A 32 21.22 12.79 -3.99
N VAL A 33 20.62 13.61 -4.82
CA VAL A 33 19.78 13.16 -5.93
C VAL A 33 20.66 12.97 -7.17
N ASP A 34 20.48 11.85 -7.85
CA ASP A 34 21.24 11.50 -9.03
C ASP A 34 20.63 12.18 -10.26
N VAL A 35 21.26 13.26 -10.72
CA VAL A 35 20.79 14.05 -11.88
C VAL A 35 21.43 13.49 -13.15
N HIS A 36 21.08 12.27 -13.54
CA HIS A 36 21.46 11.70 -14.83
C HIS A 36 20.33 11.96 -15.84
N ASN A 37 20.46 13.02 -16.64
CA ASN A 37 19.61 13.47 -17.78
C ASN A 37 19.02 14.89 -17.69
N VAL A 38 19.34 15.67 -16.66
CA VAL A 38 19.22 17.13 -16.79
C VAL A 38 20.58 17.62 -17.24
N SER A 39 20.65 18.28 -18.39
CA SER A 39 21.87 18.85 -18.98
C SER A 39 22.80 19.39 -17.88
N SER A 40 24.07 19.01 -17.93
CA SER A 40 25.12 18.97 -16.90
C SER A 40 25.42 20.25 -16.07
N GLN A 41 24.45 21.13 -15.85
CA GLN A 41 24.56 22.41 -15.17
C GLN A 41 23.31 22.84 -14.39
N SER A 42 22.24 22.05 -14.28
CA SER A 42 21.14 22.41 -13.37
C SER A 42 21.39 21.83 -11.98
N SER A 43 21.58 22.70 -10.99
CA SER A 43 21.24 22.40 -9.59
C SER A 43 19.85 21.72 -9.54
N LEU A 44 19.60 20.85 -8.56
CA LEU A 44 18.23 20.41 -8.31
C LEU A 44 17.32 21.64 -8.26
N PRO A 45 16.24 21.70 -9.07
CA PRO A 45 15.46 22.92 -9.25
C PRO A 45 14.50 23.12 -8.08
N TYR A 46 15.02 23.12 -6.85
CA TYR A 46 14.25 23.44 -5.67
C TYR A 46 14.72 24.79 -5.10
N HIS A 47 13.83 25.48 -4.41
CA HIS A 47 14.10 26.67 -3.61
C HIS A 47 13.86 26.35 -2.13
N ALA A 48 14.46 27.15 -1.25
CA ALA A 48 14.14 27.05 0.18
C ALA A 48 12.63 27.26 0.37
N GLY A 49 11.98 26.34 1.09
CA GLY A 49 10.52 26.31 1.26
C GLY A 49 9.79 25.31 0.36
N ASP A 50 10.47 24.73 -0.65
CA ASP A 50 9.87 23.70 -1.49
C ASP A 50 9.64 22.38 -0.73
N VAL A 51 8.80 21.52 -1.30
CA VAL A 51 8.41 20.22 -0.75
C VAL A 51 9.06 19.09 -1.55
N ALA A 52 9.82 18.24 -0.85
CA ALA A 52 10.27 16.96 -1.37
C ALA A 52 9.14 15.94 -1.29
N THR A 53 8.91 15.23 -2.39
CA THR A 53 7.95 14.13 -2.45
C THR A 53 8.70 12.81 -2.52
N ILE A 54 8.55 11.98 -1.49
CA ILE A 54 9.23 10.70 -1.35
C ILE A 54 8.23 9.57 -1.64
N LEU A 55 8.61 8.64 -2.50
CA LEU A 55 7.87 7.40 -2.74
C LEU A 55 8.39 6.33 -1.78
N PRO A 56 7.61 5.89 -0.80
CA PRO A 56 8.01 4.77 0.05
C PRO A 56 7.61 3.44 -0.60
N TRP A 57 8.03 2.36 0.04
CA TRP A 57 7.63 1.00 -0.26
C TRP A 57 7.48 0.22 1.05
N ASN A 58 6.70 -0.85 1.01
CA ASN A 58 6.55 -1.77 2.15
C ASN A 58 7.81 -2.62 2.28
N ASN A 59 8.15 -3.04 3.51
CA ASN A 59 9.26 -3.96 3.69
C ASN A 59 8.86 -5.40 3.34
N GLN A 60 9.84 -6.28 3.13
CA GLN A 60 9.56 -7.64 2.67
C GLN A 60 8.81 -8.49 3.70
N ASP A 61 9.06 -8.28 4.99
CA ASP A 61 8.41 -9.04 6.06
C ASP A 61 6.92 -8.72 6.15
N GLU A 62 6.55 -7.44 5.99
CA GLU A 62 5.15 -6.99 5.91
C GLU A 62 4.44 -7.56 4.69
N VAL A 63 5.10 -7.55 3.53
CA VAL A 63 4.55 -8.15 2.30
C VAL A 63 4.36 -9.66 2.48
N ASN A 64 5.32 -10.35 3.10
CA ASN A 64 5.20 -11.78 3.39
C ASN A 64 4.07 -12.07 4.39
N ASN A 65 3.92 -11.23 5.42
CA ASN A 65 2.83 -11.35 6.38
C ASN A 65 1.46 -11.18 5.69
N PHE A 66 1.32 -10.15 4.85
CA PHE A 66 0.11 -9.94 4.04
C PHE A 66 -0.18 -11.13 3.13
N LEU A 67 0.84 -11.64 2.42
CA LEU A 67 0.68 -12.81 1.56
C LEU A 67 0.29 -14.06 2.37
N SER A 68 0.67 -14.16 3.65
CA SER A 68 0.35 -15.33 4.46
C SER A 68 -1.13 -15.47 4.81
N VAL A 69 -1.89 -14.38 4.74
CA VAL A 69 -3.31 -14.30 5.17
C VAL A 69 -4.31 -14.17 4.00
N ILE A 70 -3.84 -14.12 2.76
CA ILE A 70 -4.69 -14.18 1.55
C ILE A 70 -4.89 -15.63 1.10
N PRO A 71 -5.89 -15.92 0.23
CA PRO A 71 -6.10 -17.25 -0.33
C PRO A 71 -4.83 -17.90 -0.90
N GLU A 72 -4.66 -19.22 -0.71
CA GLU A 72 -3.50 -19.97 -1.20
C GLU A 72 -3.39 -19.89 -2.72
N SER A 73 -4.51 -19.94 -3.45
CA SER A 73 -4.52 -19.81 -4.91
C SER A 73 -3.91 -18.49 -5.41
N ILE A 74 -4.07 -17.39 -4.65
CA ILE A 74 -3.48 -16.10 -4.96
C ILE A 74 -2.00 -16.08 -4.53
N ARG A 75 -1.71 -16.55 -3.31
CA ARG A 75 -0.35 -16.60 -2.74
C ARG A 75 0.60 -17.41 -3.61
N ALA A 76 0.16 -18.58 -4.10
CA ALA A 76 0.97 -19.51 -4.88
C ALA A 76 1.49 -18.92 -6.19
N ILE A 77 0.81 -17.89 -6.73
CA ILE A 77 1.21 -17.21 -7.97
C ILE A 77 1.76 -15.80 -7.72
N ALA A 78 2.09 -15.44 -6.47
CA ALA A 78 2.47 -14.08 -6.12
C ALA A 78 3.74 -13.57 -6.82
N ASP A 79 4.60 -14.50 -7.25
CA ASP A 79 5.86 -14.23 -7.94
C ASP A 79 5.77 -14.44 -9.47
N ASN A 80 4.61 -14.85 -9.99
CA ASN A 80 4.39 -14.97 -11.41
C ASN A 80 4.16 -13.58 -12.04
N GLU A 81 4.62 -13.40 -13.28
CA GLU A 81 4.30 -12.19 -14.04
C GLU A 81 2.80 -12.15 -14.35
N ILE A 82 2.16 -11.03 -14.00
CA ILE A 82 0.75 -10.75 -14.26
C ILE A 82 0.64 -9.54 -15.20
N GLU A 83 -0.37 -9.56 -16.08
CA GLU A 83 -0.74 -8.42 -16.91
C GLU A 83 -2.06 -7.83 -16.41
N ILE A 84 -2.02 -6.58 -15.96
CA ILE A 84 -3.18 -5.83 -15.47
C ILE A 84 -3.67 -4.93 -16.60
N GLY A 85 -4.81 -5.30 -17.17
CA GLY A 85 -5.50 -4.55 -18.23
C GLY A 85 -6.63 -3.68 -17.70
N VAL A 86 -7.07 -2.73 -18.53
CA VAL A 86 -8.36 -2.05 -18.35
C VAL A 86 -9.44 -2.92 -18.99
N PRO A 87 -10.63 -3.09 -18.39
CA PRO A 87 -11.70 -3.89 -18.98
C PRO A 87 -12.01 -3.46 -20.42
N VAL A 88 -12.14 -4.45 -21.30
CA VAL A 88 -12.45 -4.23 -22.73
C VAL A 88 -13.83 -3.56 -22.84
N GLY A 89 -13.87 -2.34 -23.38
CA GLY A 89 -15.10 -1.57 -23.59
C GLY A 89 -15.18 -0.26 -22.80
N ASP A 90 -14.30 -0.03 -21.83
CA ASP A 90 -14.23 1.24 -21.12
C ASP A 90 -13.52 2.30 -21.97
N SER A 91 -14.31 3.15 -22.61
CA SER A 91 -13.85 4.22 -23.50
C SER A 91 -13.41 5.47 -22.72
N SER A 92 -13.47 5.45 -21.39
CA SER A 92 -13.31 6.63 -20.54
C SER A 92 -11.87 7.13 -20.39
N GLY A 93 -10.88 6.45 -20.98
CA GLY A 93 -9.47 6.78 -20.77
C GLY A 93 -9.00 6.53 -19.34
N SER A 94 -9.76 5.75 -18.55
CA SER A 94 -9.38 5.32 -17.21
C SER A 94 -8.15 4.43 -17.29
N THR A 95 -7.01 4.92 -16.78
CA THR A 95 -5.81 4.12 -16.61
C THR A 95 -5.86 3.45 -15.24
N SER A 96 -5.64 2.14 -15.20
CA SER A 96 -5.40 1.43 -13.94
C SER A 96 -4.33 2.15 -13.12
N SER A 97 -4.53 2.27 -11.81
CA SER A 97 -3.51 2.77 -10.88
C SER A 97 -2.32 1.82 -10.75
N TRP A 98 -2.46 0.59 -11.25
CA TRP A 98 -1.45 -0.45 -11.16
C TRP A 98 -0.53 -0.49 -12.38
N PRO A 99 0.73 -0.93 -12.20
CA PRO A 99 1.62 -1.24 -13.32
C PRO A 99 0.98 -2.27 -14.25
N ARG A 100 1.11 -2.08 -15.57
CA ARG A 100 0.54 -3.02 -16.56
C ARG A 100 1.15 -4.41 -16.48
N ARG A 101 2.46 -4.52 -16.22
CA ARG A 101 3.17 -5.79 -16.04
C ARG A 101 3.99 -5.73 -14.77
N CYS A 102 3.73 -6.66 -13.86
CA CYS A 102 4.42 -6.79 -12.58
C CYS A 102 4.19 -8.19 -12.02
N THR A 103 4.73 -8.48 -10.83
CA THR A 103 4.28 -9.60 -10.00
C THR A 103 3.38 -9.05 -8.90
N LEU A 104 2.51 -9.88 -8.30
CA LEU A 104 1.73 -9.45 -7.13
C LEU A 104 2.66 -8.99 -6.01
N ARG A 105 3.74 -9.74 -5.72
CA ARG A 105 4.73 -9.34 -4.71
C ARG A 105 5.34 -7.97 -5.01
N GLY A 106 5.69 -7.70 -6.27
CA GLY A 106 6.18 -6.39 -6.69
C GLY A 106 5.16 -5.28 -6.48
N LEU A 107 3.90 -5.53 -6.84
CA LEU A 107 2.79 -4.60 -6.63
C LEU A 107 2.57 -4.32 -5.13
N LEU A 108 2.54 -5.35 -4.28
CA LEU A 108 2.41 -5.20 -2.83
C LEU A 108 3.61 -4.49 -2.20
N THR A 109 4.81 -4.65 -2.76
CA THR A 109 6.01 -3.98 -2.25
C THR A 109 5.99 -2.49 -2.59
N TYR A 110 5.74 -2.14 -3.85
CA TYR A 110 6.02 -0.80 -4.37
C TYR A 110 4.78 0.04 -4.68
N CYS A 111 3.59 -0.57 -4.73
CA CYS A 111 2.40 0.10 -5.28
C CYS A 111 1.19 0.10 -4.35
N ALA A 112 0.88 -1.00 -3.65
CA ALA A 112 -0.32 -1.11 -2.82
C ALA A 112 -0.08 -0.73 -1.35
N ASP A 113 -0.99 0.05 -0.78
CA ASP A 113 -0.95 0.48 0.62
C ASP A 113 -1.62 -0.56 1.51
N ILE A 114 -0.88 -1.65 1.79
CA ILE A 114 -1.34 -2.76 2.64
C ILE A 114 -1.56 -2.35 4.11
N HIS A 115 -1.02 -1.20 4.52
CA HIS A 115 -1.16 -0.63 5.87
C HIS A 115 -2.37 0.29 6.02
N SER A 116 -3.04 0.64 4.91
CA SER A 116 -4.26 1.41 4.94
C SER A 116 -5.37 0.67 5.71
N LEU A 117 -6.27 1.46 6.31
CA LEU A 117 -7.42 0.93 7.04
C LEU A 117 -8.55 0.65 6.04
N PRO A 118 -9.10 -0.56 5.99
CA PRO A 118 -10.24 -0.88 5.13
C PRO A 118 -11.45 0.01 5.45
N GLU A 119 -12.06 0.59 4.43
CA GLU A 119 -13.25 1.42 4.58
C GLU A 119 -14.51 0.54 4.73
N ARG A 120 -15.61 1.13 5.19
CA ARG A 120 -16.88 0.39 5.37
C ARG A 120 -17.37 -0.29 4.09
N GLU A 121 -17.12 0.31 2.94
CA GLU A 121 -17.43 -0.28 1.64
C GLU A 121 -16.64 -1.56 1.37
N ASP A 122 -15.35 -1.54 1.71
CA ASP A 122 -14.48 -2.71 1.58
C ASP A 122 -14.97 -3.86 2.44
N LEU A 123 -15.39 -3.59 3.69
CA LEU A 123 -15.93 -4.61 4.59
C LEU A 123 -17.19 -5.27 4.01
N ARG A 124 -18.09 -4.45 3.44
CA ARG A 124 -19.29 -4.95 2.76
C ARG A 124 -18.93 -5.80 1.54
N ALA A 125 -17.98 -5.37 0.73
CA ALA A 125 -17.51 -6.14 -0.43
C ALA A 125 -16.87 -7.47 0.01
N LEU A 126 -16.07 -7.47 1.07
CA LEU A 126 -15.42 -8.67 1.61
C LEU A 126 -16.40 -9.69 2.19
N SER A 127 -17.53 -9.24 2.76
CA SER A 127 -18.55 -10.13 3.34
C SER A 127 -19.10 -11.19 2.36
N ILE A 128 -19.03 -10.91 1.06
CA ILE A 128 -19.47 -11.83 0.00
C ILE A 128 -18.57 -13.08 -0.08
N TYR A 129 -17.31 -12.94 0.30
CA TYR A 129 -16.29 -13.99 0.21
C TYR A 129 -16.14 -14.81 1.51
N CYS A 130 -16.88 -14.47 2.57
CA CYS A 130 -16.93 -15.30 3.78
C CYS A 130 -17.64 -16.64 3.50
N ARG A 131 -16.90 -17.73 3.65
CA ARG A 131 -17.28 -19.08 3.23
C ARG A 131 -18.14 -19.78 4.28
N GLN A 132 -19.38 -20.16 3.95
CA GLN A 132 -20.30 -20.74 4.96
C GLN A 132 -19.86 -22.11 5.47
N GLU A 133 -19.06 -22.85 4.69
CA GLU A 133 -18.48 -24.11 5.13
C GLU A 133 -17.32 -23.95 6.14
N HIS A 134 -16.80 -22.73 6.30
CA HIS A 134 -15.87 -22.42 7.38
C HIS A 134 -16.63 -22.32 8.71
N GLU A 135 -16.06 -22.83 9.80
CA GLU A 135 -16.69 -22.84 11.14
C GLU A 135 -17.20 -21.46 11.56
N MET A 136 -16.42 -20.42 11.25
CA MET A 136 -16.74 -19.03 11.60
C MET A 136 -17.37 -18.21 10.45
N GLY A 137 -17.58 -18.82 9.28
CA GLY A 137 -17.88 -18.05 8.06
C GLY A 137 -19.20 -17.30 8.09
N LYS A 138 -20.25 -17.88 8.69
CA LYS A 138 -21.53 -17.21 8.88
C LYS A 138 -21.39 -16.00 9.81
N ASP A 139 -20.76 -16.18 10.96
CA ASP A 139 -20.61 -15.14 11.98
C ASP A 139 -19.70 -14.01 11.47
N GLN A 140 -18.61 -14.36 10.77
CA GLN A 140 -17.70 -13.40 10.14
C GLN A 140 -18.40 -12.57 9.05
N LYS A 141 -19.26 -13.20 8.23
CA LYS A 141 -20.08 -12.49 7.24
C LYS A 141 -21.03 -11.48 7.88
N GLU A 142 -21.81 -11.93 8.87
CA GLU A 142 -22.74 -11.06 9.60
C GLU A 142 -22.00 -9.91 10.29
N ARG A 143 -20.80 -10.19 10.83
CA ARG A 143 -19.95 -9.19 11.48
C ARG A 143 -19.43 -8.13 10.52
N LEU A 144 -18.94 -8.51 9.34
CA LEU A 144 -18.49 -7.56 8.31
C LEU A 144 -19.63 -6.70 7.80
N LEU A 145 -20.81 -7.29 7.57
CA LEU A 145 -22.00 -6.55 7.18
C LEU A 145 -22.38 -5.52 8.26
N PHE A 146 -22.43 -5.93 9.53
CA PHE A 146 -22.73 -5.01 10.62
C PHE A 146 -21.72 -3.86 10.72
N LEU A 147 -20.41 -4.14 10.61
CA LEU A 147 -19.35 -3.11 10.61
C LEU A 147 -19.46 -2.13 9.44
N SER A 148 -20.00 -2.58 8.30
CA SER A 148 -20.20 -1.75 7.12
C SER A 148 -21.39 -0.79 7.22
N GLU A 149 -22.34 -1.07 8.11
CA GLU A 149 -23.57 -0.30 8.28
C GLU A 149 -23.42 0.85 9.28
N THR A 150 -24.33 1.83 9.20
CA THR A 150 -24.42 2.91 10.18
C THR A 150 -24.72 2.40 11.59
N SER A 151 -25.46 1.29 11.71
CA SER A 151 -25.78 0.62 12.97
C SER A 151 -24.53 0.11 13.70
N GLY A 152 -23.50 -0.32 12.96
CA GLY A 152 -22.21 -0.75 13.49
C GLY A 152 -21.14 0.34 13.54
N ALA A 153 -21.49 1.61 13.35
CA ALA A 153 -20.52 2.70 13.23
C ALA A 153 -19.57 2.84 14.44
N ALA A 154 -20.09 2.68 15.66
CA ALA A 154 -19.30 2.75 16.88
C ALA A 154 -18.30 1.61 16.95
N LEU A 155 -18.74 0.40 16.61
CA LEU A 155 -17.89 -0.77 16.59
C LEU A 155 -16.82 -0.67 15.48
N TYR A 156 -17.15 -0.16 14.31
CA TYR A 156 -16.17 0.11 13.25
C TYR A 156 -15.10 1.11 13.72
N ALA A 157 -15.52 2.19 14.39
CA ALA A 157 -14.57 3.17 14.93
C ALA A 157 -13.64 2.53 15.97
N ASP A 158 -14.18 1.68 16.83
CA ASP A 158 -13.42 0.96 17.84
C ASP A 158 -12.48 -0.07 17.22
N TYR A 159 -12.99 -0.98 16.39
CA TYR A 159 -12.25 -2.12 15.88
C TYR A 159 -11.26 -1.74 14.77
N ILE A 160 -11.65 -0.90 13.80
CA ILE A 160 -10.78 -0.55 12.67
C ILE A 160 -9.96 0.71 12.97
N LEU A 161 -10.62 1.82 13.32
CA LEU A 161 -9.94 3.12 13.37
C LEU A 161 -9.06 3.29 14.61
N ARG A 162 -9.57 2.96 15.80
CA ARG A 162 -8.84 3.12 17.06
C ARG A 162 -7.70 2.12 17.17
N GLU A 163 -7.97 0.84 16.90
CA GLU A 163 -6.94 -0.21 16.92
C GLU A 163 -6.04 -0.20 15.66
N LYS A 164 -6.32 0.68 14.68
CA LYS A 164 -5.57 0.81 13.42
C LYS A 164 -5.40 -0.51 12.67
N ARG A 165 -6.47 -1.29 12.55
CA ARG A 165 -6.45 -2.60 11.87
C ARG A 165 -6.24 -2.42 10.36
N SER A 166 -5.12 -2.92 9.88
CA SER A 166 -4.75 -2.96 8.47
C SER A 166 -5.53 -4.03 7.71
N TRP A 167 -5.34 -4.09 6.39
CA TRP A 167 -5.86 -5.18 5.56
C TRP A 167 -5.37 -6.56 6.00
N ALA A 168 -4.10 -6.67 6.41
CA ALA A 168 -3.55 -7.94 6.88
C ALA A 168 -4.23 -8.39 8.18
N ASP A 169 -4.44 -7.46 9.13
CA ASP A 169 -5.11 -7.76 10.39
C ASP A 169 -6.56 -8.19 10.16
N LEU A 170 -7.26 -7.51 9.24
CA LEU A 170 -8.62 -7.86 8.87
C LEU A 170 -8.68 -9.26 8.26
N LEU A 171 -7.85 -9.56 7.26
CA LEU A 171 -7.87 -10.87 6.60
C LEU A 171 -7.42 -12.01 7.54
N TYR A 172 -6.58 -11.71 8.53
CA TYR A 172 -6.24 -12.65 9.60
C TYR A 172 -7.43 -12.92 10.53
N ASP A 173 -8.13 -11.88 11.00
CA ASP A 173 -9.27 -12.02 11.92
C ASP A 173 -10.51 -12.63 11.22
N PHE A 174 -10.63 -12.46 9.90
CA PHE A 174 -11.71 -12.95 9.05
C PHE A 174 -11.24 -14.04 8.09
N ASP A 175 -10.55 -15.04 8.64
CA ASP A 175 -9.92 -16.17 7.92
C ASP A 175 -10.86 -16.99 7.01
N SER A 176 -12.18 -16.94 7.22
CA SER A 176 -13.11 -17.58 6.28
C SER A 176 -13.01 -16.99 4.87
N ILE A 177 -12.55 -15.74 4.71
CA ILE A 177 -12.36 -15.09 3.40
C ILE A 177 -11.26 -15.79 2.59
N SER A 178 -10.18 -16.21 3.26
CA SER A 178 -9.03 -16.87 2.65
C SER A 178 -9.14 -18.39 2.59
N TRP A 179 -10.21 -18.95 3.17
CA TRP A 179 -10.44 -20.38 3.24
C TRP A 179 -10.83 -20.98 1.87
N GLU A 180 -10.05 -21.94 1.38
CA GLU A 180 -10.24 -22.61 0.08
C GLU A 180 -10.55 -24.12 0.24
N GLY A 181 -11.15 -24.50 1.37
CA GLY A 181 -11.57 -25.88 1.59
C GLY A 181 -12.71 -26.33 0.66
N PRO A 182 -13.23 -27.56 0.84
CA PRO A 182 -14.24 -28.12 -0.04
C PRO A 182 -15.46 -27.21 -0.14
N SER A 183 -15.80 -26.80 -1.36
CA SER A 183 -17.01 -26.02 -1.62
C SER A 183 -18.10 -26.91 -2.17
N SER A 184 -19.24 -26.88 -1.49
CA SER A 184 -20.49 -27.49 -1.96
C SER A 184 -21.57 -26.42 -2.27
N SER A 185 -21.37 -25.21 -1.76
CA SER A 185 -22.30 -24.09 -1.75
C SER A 185 -22.30 -23.23 -3.02
N GLY A 186 -21.30 -23.35 -3.90
CA GLY A 186 -21.17 -22.49 -5.09
C GLY A 186 -20.82 -21.03 -4.77
N GLU A 187 -20.41 -20.74 -3.53
CA GLU A 187 -19.99 -19.40 -3.11
C GLU A 187 -18.71 -18.96 -3.84
N PRO A 188 -18.52 -17.65 -4.04
CA PRO A 188 -17.31 -17.14 -4.68
C PRO A 188 -16.09 -17.31 -3.76
N ILE A 189 -14.92 -17.41 -4.37
CA ILE A 189 -13.61 -17.33 -3.71
C ILE A 189 -13.05 -15.94 -4.01
N LEU A 190 -12.36 -15.32 -3.05
CA LEU A 190 -11.69 -14.05 -3.28
C LEU A 190 -10.67 -14.22 -4.41
N THR A 191 -10.77 -13.40 -5.45
CA THR A 191 -9.85 -13.47 -6.60
C THR A 191 -8.82 -12.35 -6.57
N MET A 192 -7.76 -12.50 -7.38
CA MET A 192 -6.73 -11.48 -7.57
C MET A 192 -7.33 -10.15 -8.03
N GLU A 193 -8.28 -10.18 -8.96
CA GLU A 193 -8.92 -8.99 -9.52
C GLU A 193 -9.67 -8.19 -8.45
N VAL A 194 -10.38 -8.89 -7.57
CA VAL A 194 -11.11 -8.27 -6.46
C VAL A 194 -10.14 -7.71 -5.43
N LEU A 195 -9.10 -8.46 -5.06
CA LEU A 195 -8.06 -8.00 -4.15
C LEU A 195 -7.40 -6.71 -4.66
N LEU A 196 -7.07 -6.64 -5.95
CA LEU A 196 -6.49 -5.46 -6.58
C LEU A 196 -7.47 -4.29 -6.73
N ALA A 197 -8.78 -4.55 -6.76
CA ALA A 197 -9.80 -3.50 -6.76
C ALA A 197 -10.01 -2.88 -5.37
N LEU A 198 -9.78 -3.67 -4.31
CA LEU A 198 -9.94 -3.25 -2.92
C LEU A 198 -8.72 -2.48 -2.38
N LEU A 199 -7.50 -2.92 -2.71
CA LEU A 199 -6.29 -2.29 -2.16
C LEU A 199 -6.10 -0.86 -2.71
N PRO A 200 -5.87 0.15 -1.85
CA PRO A 200 -5.55 1.49 -2.32
C PRO A 200 -4.07 1.60 -2.72
N PRO A 201 -3.70 2.58 -3.57
CA PRO A 201 -2.31 2.82 -3.93
C PRO A 201 -1.53 3.54 -2.80
N ILE A 202 -0.24 3.23 -2.66
CA ILE A 202 0.72 3.91 -1.80
C ILE A 202 0.76 5.40 -2.15
N ARG A 203 0.46 6.24 -1.16
CA ARG A 203 0.53 7.70 -1.34
C ARG A 203 1.97 8.21 -1.20
N PRO A 204 2.44 9.13 -2.05
CA PRO A 204 3.72 9.79 -1.79
C PRO A 204 3.71 10.54 -0.45
N ARG A 205 4.87 10.64 0.22
CA ARG A 205 5.04 11.36 1.48
C ARG A 205 5.71 12.70 1.20
N HIS A 206 5.16 13.76 1.76
CA HIS A 206 5.61 15.13 1.54
C HIS A 206 6.42 15.62 2.74
N PHE A 207 7.63 16.14 2.49
CA PHE A 207 8.50 16.72 3.50
C PHE A 207 8.95 18.11 3.04
N SER A 208 8.89 19.10 3.92
CA SER A 208 9.49 20.40 3.65
C SER A 208 11.01 20.25 3.52
N ILE A 209 11.59 20.82 2.46
CA ILE A 209 13.04 20.80 2.26
C ILE A 209 13.67 21.76 3.27
N ALA A 210 14.40 21.20 4.25
CA ALA A 210 15.03 21.93 5.34
C ALA A 210 16.44 22.46 5.00
N SER A 211 16.72 22.71 3.72
CA SER A 211 18.01 23.22 3.24
C SER A 211 17.83 24.25 2.14
N ALA A 212 18.77 25.19 2.01
CA ALA A 212 18.89 25.99 0.80
C ALA A 212 19.61 25.20 -0.30
N PRO A 213 19.38 25.48 -1.60
CA PRO A 213 20.13 24.86 -2.69
C PRO A 213 21.61 25.21 -2.52
N SER A 214 22.46 24.18 -2.40
CA SER A 214 23.90 24.39 -2.38
C SER A 214 24.42 24.47 -3.81
N THR A 215 25.13 25.55 -4.15
CA THR A 215 25.89 25.70 -5.40
C THR A 215 27.23 24.95 -5.38
N GLN A 216 27.52 24.18 -4.32
CA GLN A 216 28.77 23.44 -4.22
C GLN A 216 28.79 22.29 -5.23
N LEU A 217 29.39 22.55 -6.39
CA LEU A 217 30.03 21.54 -7.21
C LEU A 217 30.99 20.78 -6.30
N VAL A 218 30.72 19.49 -6.07
CA VAL A 218 31.71 18.63 -5.40
C VAL A 218 32.85 18.48 -6.41
N GLU A 219 33.95 19.20 -6.20
CA GLU A 219 35.23 18.88 -6.83
C GLU A 219 35.58 17.45 -6.42
N ASN A 220 35.63 16.55 -7.41
CA ASN A 220 36.06 15.18 -7.23
C ASN A 220 37.54 15.17 -6.81
N GLY A 221 37.84 14.58 -5.66
CA GLY A 221 39.15 14.05 -5.30
C GLY A 221 39.19 12.55 -5.53
#